data_AF-A0A8B3ECP2-F1
#
_entry.id   AF-A0A8B3ECP2-F1
#
_cell.length_a   1.000
_cell.length_b   1.000
_cell.length_c   1.000
_cell.angle_alpha   90.00
_cell.angle_beta   90.00
_cell.angle_gamma   90.00
#
_symmetry.space_group_name_H-M   'P 1'
#
loop_
_entity.id
_entity.type
_entity.pdbx_description
1 polymer ?
#
loop_
_entity_poly.entity_id
_entity_poly.type
_entity_poly.pdbx_seq_one_letter_code
_entity_poly.pdbx_strand_id
1 'polypeptide(L)'
;MTLAPITRDYRCSHCDHTKSYTQKAFTVFPAIKQCPVCEYFTFELHFENKKAKKQYKDSQTKQAGKDLVHASNMLDKSISTERGFMNSKYYVITDIESFKGATSKLRTAGKRLAELP
;
A
#
# COMPACT_ATOMS: atom_id res chain seq x y z
N MET A 1 -13.89 9.58 1.36
CA MET A 1 -13.29 10.05 0.10
C MET A 1 -12.49 8.90 -0.49
N THR A 2 -12.79 8.49 -1.73
CA THR A 2 -12.01 7.50 -2.49
C THR A 2 -10.85 8.21 -3.17
N LEU A 3 -9.63 7.75 -2.94
CA LEU A 3 -8.46 8.27 -3.66
C LEU A 3 -8.54 7.88 -5.14
N ALA A 4 -8.07 8.77 -6.00
CA ALA A 4 -8.03 8.53 -7.44
C ALA A 4 -7.15 7.30 -7.76
N PRO A 5 -7.51 6.51 -8.79
CA PRO A 5 -6.67 5.42 -9.25
C PRO A 5 -5.33 5.93 -9.78
N ILE A 6 -4.32 5.07 -9.72
CA ILE A 6 -2.96 5.37 -10.18
C ILE A 6 -2.68 4.54 -11.43
N THR A 7 -2.17 5.20 -12.48
CA THR A 7 -1.74 4.55 -13.72
C THR A 7 -0.22 4.50 -13.80
N ARG A 8 0.34 3.37 -14.22
CA ARG A 8 1.79 3.17 -14.43
C ARG A 8 2.07 2.33 -15.66
N ASP A 9 3.16 2.65 -16.34
CA ASP A 9 3.60 1.93 -17.53
C ASP A 9 4.60 0.83 -17.19
N TYR A 10 4.45 -0.30 -17.87
CA TYR A 10 5.44 -1.37 -17.90
C TYR A 10 6.05 -1.40 -19.29
N ARG A 11 7.36 -1.58 -19.38
CA ARG A 11 8.10 -1.64 -20.65
C ARG A 11 8.99 -2.87 -20.69
N CYS A 12 9.01 -3.54 -21.84
CA CYS A 12 9.90 -4.67 -22.10
C CYS A 12 11.26 -4.14 -22.55
N SER A 13 12.34 -4.51 -21.87
CA SER A 13 13.68 -4.10 -22.32
C SER A 13 14.21 -4.89 -23.52
N HIS A 14 13.49 -5.92 -23.98
CA HIS A 14 13.88 -6.73 -25.15
C HIS A 14 13.22 -6.24 -26.46
N CYS A 15 11.91 -5.97 -26.45
CA CYS A 15 11.16 -5.57 -27.65
C CYS A 15 10.50 -4.19 -27.57
N ASP A 16 10.78 -3.41 -26.51
CA ASP A 16 10.22 -2.07 -26.26
C ASP A 16 8.69 -1.97 -26.15
N HIS A 17 7.97 -3.10 -26.20
CA HIS A 17 6.55 -3.16 -25.93
C HIS A 17 6.23 -2.50 -24.58
N THR A 18 5.23 -1.62 -24.59
CA THR A 18 4.80 -0.85 -23.40
C THR A 18 3.31 -1.11 -23.13
N LYS A 19 2.93 -1.24 -21.85
CA LYS A 19 1.53 -1.38 -21.42
C LYS A 19 1.27 -0.62 -20.13
N SER A 20 0.22 0.19 -20.13
CA SER A 20 -0.24 0.92 -18.95
C SER A 20 -1.16 0.04 -18.09
N TYR A 21 -0.96 0.10 -16.78
CA TYR A 21 -1.81 -0.55 -15.78
C TYR A 21 -2.39 0.51 -14.85
N THR A 22 -3.71 0.52 -14.72
CA THR A 22 -4.44 1.40 -13.80
C THR A 22 -4.94 0.58 -12.63
N GLN A 23 -4.67 1.07 -11.42
CA GLN A 23 -5.01 0.39 -10.17
C GLN A 23 -5.67 1.32 -9.18
N LYS A 24 -6.48 0.77 -8.28
CA LYS A 24 -7.04 1.53 -7.16
C LYS A 24 -5.90 2.03 -6.27
N ALA A 25 -6.10 3.16 -5.62
CA ALA A 25 -5.18 3.57 -4.57
C ALA A 25 -5.07 2.45 -3.51
N PHE A 26 -3.86 2.25 -2.99
CA PHE A 26 -3.50 1.21 -2.01
C PHE A 26 -3.43 -0.24 -2.51
N THR A 27 -3.58 -0.50 -3.81
CA THR A 27 -3.22 -1.81 -4.36
C THR A 27 -1.77 -1.81 -4.85
N VAL A 28 -1.08 -2.93 -4.60
CA VAL A 28 0.30 -3.12 -5.05
C VAL A 28 0.27 -3.44 -6.54
N PHE A 29 1.04 -2.67 -7.33
CA PHE A 29 1.23 -2.95 -8.74
C PHE A 29 1.84 -4.36 -8.92
N PRO A 30 1.31 -5.19 -9.83
CA PRO A 30 1.72 -6.58 -9.97
C PRO A 30 3.19 -6.66 -10.36
N ALA A 31 3.90 -7.62 -9.78
CA ALA A 31 5.25 -7.98 -10.22
C ALA A 31 5.17 -8.81 -11.52
N ILE A 32 4.67 -8.20 -12.59
CA ILE A 32 4.71 -8.78 -13.93
C ILE A 32 6.17 -8.72 -14.38
N LYS A 33 6.69 -9.82 -14.92
CA LYS A 33 8.04 -9.90 -15.48
C LYS A 33 8.07 -10.35 -16.92
N GLN A 34 7.10 -11.15 -17.36
CA GLN A 34 7.04 -11.67 -18.71
C GLN A 34 6.36 -10.69 -19.66
N CYS A 35 7.00 -10.40 -20.79
CA CYS A 35 6.41 -9.59 -21.85
C CYS A 35 5.31 -10.39 -22.58
N PRO A 36 4.11 -9.84 -22.77
CA PRO A 36 3.05 -10.56 -23.49
C PRO A 36 3.27 -10.65 -25.01
N VAL A 37 4.27 -9.95 -25.56
CA VAL A 37 4.55 -9.92 -27.01
C VAL A 37 5.74 -10.82 -27.37
N CYS A 38 6.85 -10.69 -26.66
CA CYS A 38 8.07 -11.47 -26.95
C CYS A 38 8.35 -12.58 -25.94
N GLU A 39 7.51 -12.73 -24.91
CA GLU A 39 7.62 -13.77 -23.88
C GLU A 39 8.90 -13.73 -23.01
N TYR A 40 9.79 -12.77 -23.22
CA TYR A 40 10.97 -12.57 -22.38
C TYR A 40 10.62 -12.01 -20.99
N PHE A 41 11.39 -12.40 -19.98
CA PHE A 41 11.25 -11.98 -18.58
C PHE A 41 11.89 -10.60 -18.30
N THR A 42 11.56 -9.61 -19.11
CA THR A 42 12.15 -8.25 -19.07
C THR A 42 11.09 -7.14 -19.01
N PHE A 43 9.85 -7.46 -18.67
CA PHE A 43 8.73 -6.53 -18.62
C PHE A 43 8.59 -5.93 -17.23
N GLU A 44 9.11 -4.73 -17.02
CA GLU A 44 9.14 -4.08 -15.69
C GLU A 44 8.48 -2.70 -15.72
N LEU A 45 8.14 -2.18 -14.53
CA LEU A 45 7.72 -0.79 -14.36
C LEU A 45 8.74 0.16 -14.99
N HIS A 46 8.27 0.97 -15.94
CA HIS A 46 9.09 1.94 -16.64
C HIS A 46 9.20 3.22 -15.82
N PHE A 47 10.42 3.78 -15.81
CA PHE A 47 10.72 5.08 -15.25
C PHE A 47 11.62 5.80 -16.24
N GLU A 48 11.35 7.07 -16.50
CA GLU A 48 12.13 7.90 -17.43
C GLU A 48 13.62 7.94 -17.08
N ASN A 49 13.95 7.87 -15.78
CA ASN A 49 15.32 7.85 -15.30
C ASN A 49 15.44 7.25 -13.88
N LYS A 50 16.68 7.02 -13.44
CA LYS A 50 16.99 6.49 -12.10
C LYS A 50 16.44 7.37 -10.97
N LYS A 51 16.40 8.69 -11.15
CA LYS A 51 15.88 9.65 -10.16
C LYS A 51 14.38 9.50 -9.98
N ALA A 52 13.61 9.37 -11.06
CA ALA A 52 12.18 9.12 -11.04
C ALA A 52 11.85 7.78 -10.36
N LYS A 53 12.63 6.72 -10.64
CA LYS A 53 12.50 5.43 -9.95
C LYS A 53 12.73 5.55 -8.44
N LYS A 54 13.77 6.30 -8.03
CA LYS A 54 14.07 6.55 -6.61
C LYS A 54 12.93 7.34 -5.94
N GLN A 55 12.53 8.46 -6.52
CA GLN A 55 11.43 9.29 -6.02
C GLN A 55 10.12 8.50 -5.89
N TYR A 56 9.82 7.62 -6.84
CA TYR A 56 8.67 6.74 -6.76
C TYR A 56 8.76 5.79 -5.57
N LYS A 57 9.90 5.11 -5.38
CA LYS A 57 10.11 4.22 -4.22
C LYS A 57 9.93 4.98 -2.91
N ASP A 58 10.58 6.14 -2.79
CA ASP A 58 10.51 6.98 -1.59
C ASP A 58 9.06 7.43 -1.33
N SER A 59 8.32 7.84 -2.38
CA SER A 59 6.91 8.21 -2.28
C SER A 59 6.03 7.02 -1.86
N GLN A 60 6.27 5.82 -2.37
CA GLN A 60 5.52 4.62 -2.00
C GLN A 60 5.77 4.24 -0.54
N THR A 61 7.02 4.30 -0.08
CA THR A 61 7.37 4.05 1.32
C THR A 61 6.70 5.06 2.24
N LYS A 62 6.75 6.36 1.89
CA LYS A 62 6.08 7.40 2.67
C LYS A 62 4.56 7.22 2.71
N GLN A 63 3.95 6.83 1.59
CA GLN A 63 2.52 6.55 1.52
C GLN A 63 2.14 5.34 2.37
N ALA A 64 2.87 4.23 2.28
CA ALA A 64 2.65 3.06 3.12
C ALA A 64 2.73 3.41 4.62
N GLY A 65 3.66 4.30 5.00
CA GLY A 65 3.73 4.85 6.36
C GLY A 65 2.44 5.57 6.79
N LYS A 66 1.91 6.46 5.93
CA LYS A 66 0.63 7.15 6.18
C LYS A 66 -0.54 6.18 6.30
N ASP A 67 -0.55 5.12 5.49
CA ASP A 67 -1.62 4.13 5.46
C ASP A 67 -1.63 3.30 6.75
N LEU A 68 -0.45 2.92 7.25
CA LEU A 68 -0.31 2.26 8.54
C LEU A 68 -0.81 3.15 9.69
N VAL A 69 -0.50 4.44 9.68
CA VAL A 69 -1.03 5.40 10.67
C VAL A 69 -2.55 5.48 10.58
N HIS A 70 -3.09 5.58 9.37
CA HIS A 70 -4.53 5.65 9.14
C HIS A 70 -5.25 4.39 9.64
N ALA A 71 -4.78 3.20 9.24
CA ALA A 71 -5.32 1.92 9.68
C ALA A 71 -5.28 1.77 11.21
N SER A 72 -4.16 2.14 11.84
CA SER A 72 -4.03 2.10 13.30
C SER A 72 -5.05 3.02 14.00
N ASN A 73 -5.31 4.19 13.44
CA ASN A 73 -6.32 5.11 13.98
C ASN A 73 -7.75 4.60 13.77
N MET A 74 -8.02 3.91 12.67
CA MET A 74 -9.31 3.26 12.44
C MET A 74 -9.53 2.13 13.44
N LEU A 75 -8.52 1.28 13.64
CA LEU A 75 -8.57 0.18 14.62
C LEU A 75 -8.84 0.68 16.03
N ASP A 76 -8.18 1.76 16.47
CA ASP A 76 -8.43 2.36 17.79
C ASP A 76 -9.86 2.89 17.94
N LYS A 77 -10.42 3.51 16.89
CA LYS A 77 -11.81 3.99 16.91
C LYS A 77 -12.82 2.84 16.99
N SER A 78 -12.50 1.69 16.41
CA SER A 78 -13.35 0.48 16.46
C SER A 78 -13.43 -0.16 17.85
N ILE A 79 -12.51 0.16 18.78
CA ILE A 79 -12.57 -0.30 20.18
C ILE A 79 -13.71 0.41 20.93
N SER A 80 -14.17 1.58 20.48
CA SER A 80 -15.04 2.48 21.25
C SER A 80 -16.55 2.21 21.14
N THR A 81 -17.00 1.09 20.56
CA THR A 81 -18.44 0.77 20.45
C THR A 81 -18.86 -0.37 21.38
N GLU A 82 -18.89 -0.10 22.67
CA GLU A 82 -19.40 -1.01 23.72
C GLU A 82 -20.91 -1.32 23.66
N ARG A 83 -21.68 -0.86 22.66
CA ARG A 83 -23.17 -0.97 22.71
C ARG A 83 -23.87 -1.63 21.51
N GLY A 84 -23.17 -2.37 20.65
CA GLY A 84 -23.79 -2.89 19.42
C GLY A 84 -23.64 -4.39 19.11
N PHE A 85 -23.05 -5.20 19.99
CA PHE A 85 -22.53 -6.54 19.62
C PHE A 85 -23.41 -7.73 20.00
N MET A 86 -24.72 -7.69 19.75
CA MET A 86 -25.56 -8.90 19.88
C MET A 86 -25.97 -9.55 18.55
N ASN A 87 -25.53 -9.06 17.39
CA ASN A 87 -25.93 -9.70 16.13
C ASN A 87 -25.03 -9.40 14.93
N SER A 88 -23.81 -9.95 14.87
CA SER A 88 -23.12 -10.31 13.60
C SER A 88 -21.66 -10.74 13.82
N LYS A 89 -21.15 -11.50 12.83
CA LYS A 89 -19.81 -12.08 12.63
C LYS A 89 -18.61 -11.13 12.88
N TYR A 90 -18.42 -10.64 14.09
CA TYR A 90 -17.30 -9.76 14.44
C TYR A 90 -16.43 -10.35 15.56
N TYR A 91 -15.12 -10.14 15.43
CA TYR A 91 -14.12 -10.58 16.40
C TYR A 91 -14.23 -9.74 17.68
N VAL A 92 -14.38 -10.39 18.83
CA VAL A 92 -14.37 -9.74 20.14
C VAL A 92 -12.93 -9.51 20.57
N ILE A 93 -12.56 -8.26 20.82
CA ILE A 93 -11.25 -7.91 21.40
C ILE A 93 -11.38 -8.01 22.92
N THR A 94 -10.83 -9.07 23.50
CA THR A 94 -10.92 -9.34 24.95
C THR A 94 -9.81 -8.68 25.76
N ASP A 95 -8.65 -8.41 25.14
CA ASP A 95 -7.52 -7.70 25.75
C ASP A 95 -7.32 -6.34 25.07
N ILE A 96 -8.01 -5.33 25.61
CA ILE A 96 -7.99 -3.97 25.08
C ILE A 96 -6.62 -3.31 25.24
N GLU A 97 -5.88 -3.61 26.32
CA GLU A 97 -4.59 -2.99 26.60
C GLU A 97 -3.52 -3.47 25.63
N SER A 98 -3.41 -4.79 25.43
CA SER A 98 -2.50 -5.35 24.44
C SER A 98 -2.85 -4.90 23.03
N PHE A 99 -4.14 -4.79 22.70
CA PHE A 99 -4.58 -4.30 21.40
C PHE A 99 -4.19 -2.83 21.18
N LYS A 100 -4.44 -1.94 22.15
CA LYS A 100 -3.97 -0.54 22.11
C LYS A 100 -2.45 -0.43 22.03
N GLY A 101 -1.73 -1.33 22.72
CA GLY A 101 -0.27 -1.43 22.60
C GLY A 101 0.18 -1.77 21.19
N ALA A 102 -0.49 -2.72 20.53
CA ALA A 102 -0.18 -3.13 19.16
C ALA A 102 -0.49 -2.01 18.13
N THR A 103 -1.66 -1.36 18.22
CA THR A 103 -2.02 -0.25 17.33
C THR A 103 -1.10 0.96 17.52
N SER A 104 -0.66 1.24 18.74
CA SER A 104 0.34 2.28 19.03
C SER A 104 1.71 1.99 18.38
N LYS A 105 2.17 0.74 18.43
CA LYS A 105 3.40 0.31 17.74
C LYS A 105 3.27 0.45 16.21
N LEU A 106 2.15 0.03 15.64
CA LEU A 106 1.86 0.18 14.20
C LEU A 106 1.83 1.66 13.78
N ARG A 107 1.18 2.52 14.56
CA ARG A 107 1.17 3.97 14.33
C ARG A 107 2.57 4.55 14.35
N THR A 108 3.39 4.15 15.32
CA THR A 108 4.78 4.63 15.45
C THR A 108 5.63 4.20 14.26
N ALA A 109 5.51 2.94 13.83
CA ALA A 109 6.19 2.45 12.64
C ALA A 109 5.74 3.21 11.38
N GLY A 110 4.43 3.44 11.24
CA GLY A 110 3.87 4.22 10.13
C GLY A 110 4.40 5.66 10.08
N LYS A 111 4.46 6.36 11.21
CA LYS A 111 5.05 7.72 11.30
C LYS A 111 6.51 7.73 10.84
N ARG A 112 7.32 6.78 11.35
CA ARG A 112 8.74 6.67 10.95
C ARG A 112 8.91 6.44 9.46
N LEU A 113 8.09 5.58 8.85
CA LEU A 113 8.12 5.33 7.41
C LEU A 113 7.69 6.56 6.60
N ALA A 114 6.68 7.30 7.08
CA ALA A 114 6.20 8.53 6.44
C ALA A 114 7.23 9.67 6.47
N GLU A 115 8.14 9.65 7.45
CA GLU A 115 9.14 10.69 7.72
C GLU A 115 10.56 10.30 7.28
N LEU A 116 10.74 9.18 6.57
CA LEU A 116 12.06 8.78 6.05
C LEU A 116 12.67 9.90 5.18
N PRO A 117 13.99 10.18 5.30
CA PRO A 117 14.66 11.23 4.54
C PRO A 117 14.56 11.00 3.02
#